data_AF-A0A645CE37-F1
#
_entry.id   AF-A0A645CE37-F1
#
_cell.length_a   1.000
_cell.length_b   1.000
_cell.length_c   1.000
_cell.angle_alpha   90.00
_cell.angle_beta   90.00
_cell.angle_gamma   90.00
#
_symmetry.space_group_name_H-M   'P 1'
#
loop_
_entity.id
_entity.type
_entity.pdbx_description
1 polymer ?
#
loop_
_entity_poly.entity_id
_entity_poly.type
_entity_poly.pdbx_seq_one_letter_code
_entity_poly.pdbx_strand_id
1 'polypeptide(L)' 'MDELITEIEFLRQMMHETATRKGISHPEVLKISQKLDVVLNECYKQYC' A
#
# COMPACT_ATOMS: atom_id res chain seq x y z
N MET A 1 -4.94 -13.79 -8.56
CA MET A 1 -4.32 -12.75 -9.42
C MET A 1 -4.93 -11.41 -9.10
N ASP A 2 -6.26 -11.29 -9.19
CA ASP A 2 -6.94 -10.03 -8.85
C ASP A 2 -6.84 -9.62 -7.38
N GLU A 3 -6.82 -10.54 -6.42
CA GLU A 3 -6.88 -10.17 -5.00
C GLU A 3 -5.66 -9.37 -4.52
N LEU A 4 -4.42 -9.82 -4.83
CA LEU A 4 -3.21 -9.10 -4.44
C LEU A 4 -3.08 -7.76 -5.17
N ILE A 5 -3.42 -7.71 -6.46
CA ILE A 5 -3.40 -6.48 -7.24
C ILE A 5 -4.46 -5.49 -6.72
N THR A 6 -5.65 -5.99 -6.39
CA THR A 6 -6.73 -5.20 -5.81
C THR A 6 -6.32 -4.62 -4.46
N GLU A 7 -5.68 -5.42 -3.60
CA GLU A 7 -5.18 -4.95 -2.30
C GLU A 7 -4.06 -3.90 -2.47
N ILE A 8 -3.15 -4.08 -3.44
CA ILE A 8 -2.11 -3.09 -3.77
C ILE A 8 -2.75 -1.76 -4.17
N GLU A 9 -3.72 -1.76 -5.08
CA GLU A 9 -4.37 -0.55 -5.55
C GLU A 9 -5.21 0.12 -4.45
N PHE A 10 -5.90 -0.67 -3.62
CA PHE A 10 -6.61 -0.17 -2.45
C PHE A 10 -5.66 0.52 -1.45
N LEU A 11 -4.55 -0.12 -1.11
CA LEU A 11 -3.55 0.44 -0.19
C LEU A 11 -2.88 1.70 -0.77
N ARG A 12 -2.61 1.74 -2.08
CA ARG A 12 -2.10 2.93 -2.78
C ARG A 12 -3.08 4.10 -2.67
N GLN A 13 -4.36 3.86 -2.96
CA GLN A 13 -5.39 4.89 -2.85
C GLN A 13 -5.48 5.42 -1.40
N MET A 14 -5.56 4.52 -0.41
CA MET A 14 -5.61 4.92 0.99
C MET A 14 -4.37 5.72 1.42
N MET A 15 -3.19 5.34 0.94
CA MET A 15 -1.94 6.05 1.24
C MET A 15 -1.99 7.48 0.71
N HIS A 16 -2.42 7.67 -0.55
CA HIS A 16 -2.55 8.98 -1.17
C HIS A 16 -3.58 9.84 -0.44
N GLU A 17 -4.79 9.32 -0.19
CA GLU A 17 -5.83 10.05 0.55
C GLU A 17 -5.36 10.45 1.95
N THR A 18 -4.67 9.54 2.65
CA THR A 18 -4.14 9.81 4.00
C THR A 18 -3.03 10.85 3.95
N ALA A 19 -2.13 10.78 2.98
CA ALA A 19 -1.05 11.75 2.80
C ALA A 19 -1.59 13.13 2.43
N THR A 20 -2.62 13.21 1.59
CA THR A 20 -3.29 14.48 1.26
C THR A 20 -3.93 15.11 2.49
N ARG A 21 -4.56 14.33 3.38
CA ARG A 21 -5.24 14.88 4.57
C ARG A 21 -4.31 15.17 5.75
N LYS A 22 -3.30 14.32 5.97
CA LYS A 22 -2.50 14.30 7.22
C LYS A 22 -1.02 14.61 7.00
N GLY A 23 -0.57 14.68 5.76
CA GLY A 23 0.83 14.85 5.38
C GLY A 23 1.55 13.51 5.17
N ILE A 24 2.54 13.52 4.27
CA ILE A 24 3.27 12.32 3.83
C ILE A 24 4.05 11.63 4.97
N SER A 25 4.53 12.42 5.95
CA SER A 25 5.30 11.91 7.09
C SER A 25 4.42 11.47 8.27
N HIS A 26 3.08 11.53 8.13
CA HIS A 26 2.19 11.15 9.22
C HIS A 26 2.34 9.65 9.55
N PRO A 27 2.35 9.24 10.83
CA PRO A 27 2.56 7.84 11.22
C PRO A 27 1.60 6.84 10.55
N GLU A 28 0.40 7.30 10.21
CA GLU A 28 -0.61 6.49 9.50
C GLU A 28 -0.24 6.23 8.03
N VAL A 29 0.34 7.21 7.34
CA VAL A 29 0.86 7.02 5.97
C VAL A 29 2.01 6.02 5.99
N LEU A 30 2.90 6.13 6.99
CA LEU A 30 4.01 5.18 7.17
C LEU A 30 3.49 3.75 7.41
N LYS A 31 2.44 3.59 8.23
CA LYS A 31 1.81 2.27 8.44
C LYS A 31 1.20 1.70 7.17
N ILE A 32 0.55 2.53 6.35
CA ILE A 32 -0.02 2.09 5.07
C ILE A 32 1.10 1.71 4.10
N SER A 33 2.17 2.51 4.02
CA SER A 33 3.36 2.22 3.20
C SER A 33 3.99 0.88 3.56
N GLN A 34 4.16 0.58 4.86
CA GLN A 34 4.72 -0.70 5.30
C GLN A 34 3.84 -1.89 4.92
N LYS A 35 2.51 -1.74 5.00
CA LYS A 35 1.58 -2.78 4.55
C LYS A 35 1.66 -2.98 3.04
N LEU A 36 1.72 -1.87 2.28
CA LEU A 36 1.85 -1.91 0.83
C LEU A 36 3.14 -2.65 0.41
N ASP A 37 4.26 -2.41 1.09
CA ASP A 37 5.52 -3.12 0.84
C ASP A 37 5.40 -4.63 1.08
N VAL A 38 4.69 -5.05 2.12
CA VAL A 38 4.45 -6.49 2.40
C VAL A 38 3.69 -7.14 1.25
N VAL A 39 2.57 -6.53 0.83
CA VAL A 39 1.72 -7.09 -0.24
C VAL A 39 2.44 -7.07 -1.59
N LEU A 40 3.20 -6.01 -1.87
CA LEU A 40 4.05 -5.96 -3.07
C LEU A 40 5.07 -7.10 -3.07
N ASN A 41 5.76 -7.34 -1.96
CA ASN A 41 6.71 -8.45 -1.84
C ASN A 41 6.06 -9.82 -2.03
N GLU A 42 4.84 -10.01 -1.52
CA GLU A 42 4.08 -11.24 -1.75
C GLU A 42 3.71 -11.42 -3.23
N CYS A 43 3.28 -10.34 -3.87
CA CYS A 43 3.03 -10.31 -5.31
C CYS A 43 4.29 -10.65 -6.11
N TYR A 44 5.43 -10.03 -5.80
CA TYR A 44 6.71 -10.33 -6.44
C TYR A 44 7.10 -11.80 -6.28
N LYS A 45 6.95 -12.41 -5.10
CA LYS A 45 7.25 -13.84 -4.89
C LYS A 45 6.34 -14.78 -5.67
N GLN A 46 5.11 -14.38 -5.97
CA GLN A 46 4.16 -15.21 -6.70
C GLN A 46 4.35 -15.13 -8.22
N TYR A 47 4.88 -14.01 -8.72
CA TYR A 47 4.86 -13.69 -10.15
C TYR A 47 6.24 -13.41 -10.77
N CYS A 48 7.32 -13.42 -9.98
CA CYS A 48 8.70 -13.23 -10.44
C CYS A 48 9.60 -14.39 -9.96
#